data_AF-A0A5M3WPK7-F1
#
_entry.id   AF-A0A5M3WPK7-F1
#
_cell.length_a   1.000
_cell.length_b   1.000
_cell.length_c   1.000
_cell.angle_alpha   90.00
_cell.angle_beta   90.00
_cell.angle_gamma   90.00
#
_symmetry.space_group_name_H-M   'P 1'
#
loop_
_entity.id
_entity.type
_entity.pdbx_description
1 polymer ?
#
loop_
_entity_poly.entity_id
_entity_poly.type
_entity_poly.pdbx_seq_one_letter_code
_entity_poly.pdbx_strand_id
1 'polypeptide(L)'
;MPVAWPGQAAGMGDNLLVYVPGLDGDPSPAARLAADLGESWRAEVSPVRVRPWSNRSAAALARELSAWIAGVWAEMGGLGRIILVGHSVGGLLLRHAYLIAQGDDDSREMKAWAQRVSRMVLLAAPNRGVEARRLSFTGRTMAELRRGAPYLTDLRLRWLDHFDRAGDRIQVVQLLGTLDTVVTRDDSLDVEQFGNARHVTVPGAEHHTLPRSHRLLWAAVAGPVRPTTPLLTVEPRTVVFLSRSRDRTWQALRQALAGRADVRTVPARAFLDEYGQVYARHRHGAIHFAGHGDGARVLGQAVAAVPAIMFGNVYLAGSRLPPGFPWSRAIEREQIGRVRDDGNLAVDQVPEVASYLLEVQADAADRLRLDGRAART
;
A
#
# COMPACT_ATOMS: atom_id res chain seq x y z
N MET A 1 -4.61 27.26 19.48
CA MET A 1 -5.98 26.93 19.90
C MET A 1 -5.94 25.58 20.63
N PRO A 2 -6.28 25.48 21.92
CA PRO A 2 -6.23 24.22 22.62
C PRO A 2 -7.40 23.33 22.20
N VAL A 3 -7.08 22.07 21.87
CA VAL A 3 -8.03 21.01 21.52
C VAL A 3 -8.77 20.58 22.78
N ALA A 4 -10.08 20.80 22.84
CA ALA A 4 -10.92 20.33 23.93
C ALA A 4 -10.89 18.78 24.02
N TRP A 5 -10.67 18.25 25.22
CA TRP A 5 -10.78 16.82 25.54
C TRP A 5 -12.20 16.44 25.99
N PRO A 6 -12.61 15.16 25.84
CA PRO A 6 -14.00 14.75 25.69
C PRO A 6 -14.71 14.56 27.03
N GLY A 7 -15.81 15.29 27.21
CA GLY A 7 -16.76 15.10 28.31
C GLY A 7 -18.19 15.56 28.00
N GLN A 8 -18.44 16.08 26.79
CA GLN A 8 -19.81 16.26 26.32
C GLN A 8 -20.36 14.90 25.95
N ALA A 9 -21.44 14.49 26.63
CA ALA A 9 -22.23 13.35 26.24
C ALA A 9 -22.59 13.51 24.75
N ALA A 10 -22.06 12.61 23.93
CA ALA A 10 -22.36 12.58 22.52
C ALA A 10 -23.88 12.45 22.37
N GLY A 11 -24.48 13.36 21.59
CA GLY A 11 -25.85 13.23 21.15
C GLY A 11 -26.06 11.92 20.38
N MET A 12 -27.32 11.52 20.28
CA MET A 12 -27.73 10.38 19.46
C MET A 12 -27.26 10.62 18.01
N GLY A 13 -26.54 9.66 17.42
CA GLY A 13 -26.03 9.79 16.05
C GLY A 13 -24.76 10.63 15.86
N ASP A 14 -24.01 10.95 16.90
CA ASP A 14 -22.79 11.77 16.76
C ASP A 14 -21.64 11.05 16.04
N ASN A 15 -21.52 9.72 16.11
CA ASN A 15 -20.40 8.98 15.51
C ASN A 15 -20.80 8.28 14.21
N LEU A 16 -19.87 8.13 13.28
CA LEU A 16 -20.11 7.53 11.97
C LEU A 16 -19.35 6.21 11.82
N LEU A 17 -20.07 5.13 11.49
CA LEU A 17 -19.48 3.91 10.95
C LEU A 17 -19.72 3.86 9.45
N VAL A 18 -18.65 3.79 8.66
CA VAL A 18 -18.72 3.59 7.21
C VAL A 18 -18.40 2.15 6.89
N TYR A 19 -19.29 1.46 6.20
CA TYR A 19 -19.05 0.11 5.67
C TYR A 19 -18.96 0.12 4.15
N VAL A 20 -17.85 -0.38 3.62
CA VAL A 20 -17.61 -0.55 2.17
C VAL A 20 -17.61 -2.05 1.85
N PRO A 21 -18.67 -2.56 1.19
CA PRO A 21 -18.79 -3.99 0.92
C PRO A 21 -17.78 -4.47 -0.14
N GLY A 22 -17.63 -5.79 -0.22
CA GLY A 22 -16.93 -6.47 -1.30
C GLY A 22 -17.74 -6.51 -2.60
N LEU A 23 -17.39 -7.45 -3.48
CA LEU A 23 -18.06 -7.61 -4.78
C LEU A 23 -19.50 -8.12 -4.69
N ASP A 24 -19.85 -8.82 -3.61
CA ASP A 24 -21.22 -9.30 -3.35
C ASP A 24 -22.18 -8.17 -2.98
N GLY A 25 -21.66 -7.05 -2.48
CA GLY A 25 -22.44 -5.91 -2.04
C GLY A 25 -23.28 -6.18 -0.80
N ASP A 26 -22.95 -7.20 0.01
CA ASP A 26 -23.73 -7.60 1.20
C ASP A 26 -23.69 -6.48 2.27
N PRO A 27 -24.82 -5.80 2.56
CA PRO A 27 -24.86 -4.73 3.54
C PRO A 27 -25.06 -5.24 4.97
N SER A 28 -25.38 -6.53 5.16
CA SER A 28 -25.78 -7.08 6.46
C SER A 28 -24.76 -6.89 7.60
N PRO A 29 -23.43 -6.87 7.37
CA PRO A 29 -22.48 -6.57 8.43
C PRO A 29 -22.63 -5.17 9.02
N ALA A 30 -22.99 -4.17 8.20
CA ALA A 30 -23.17 -2.80 8.65
C ALA A 30 -24.38 -2.67 9.58
N ALA A 31 -25.52 -3.25 9.21
CA ALA A 31 -26.74 -3.23 10.01
C ALA A 31 -26.53 -3.92 11.37
N ARG A 32 -25.78 -5.03 11.39
CA ARG A 32 -25.43 -5.72 12.64
C ARG A 32 -24.53 -4.85 13.51
N LEU A 33 -23.43 -4.34 12.95
CA LEU A 33 -22.52 -3.46 13.69
C LEU A 33 -23.19 -2.23 14.27
N ALA A 34 -24.15 -1.64 13.55
CA ALA A 34 -24.96 -0.54 14.04
C ALA A 34 -25.74 -0.91 15.31
N ALA A 35 -26.39 -2.08 15.29
CA ALA A 35 -27.19 -2.56 16.41
C ALA A 35 -26.35 -2.75 17.69
N ASP A 36 -25.11 -3.22 17.57
CA ASP A 36 -24.24 -3.43 18.74
C ASP A 36 -23.54 -2.15 19.22
N LEU A 37 -23.24 -1.21 18.31
CA LEU A 37 -22.59 0.07 18.65
C LEU A 37 -23.52 1.01 19.45
N GLY A 38 -24.83 0.79 19.36
CA GLY A 38 -25.85 1.59 20.03
C GLY A 38 -26.13 2.91 19.35
N GLU A 39 -27.07 3.68 19.91
CA GLU A 39 -27.71 4.84 19.27
C GLU A 39 -26.77 6.04 19.03
N SER A 40 -25.59 6.04 19.65
CA SER A 40 -24.55 7.07 19.42
C SER A 40 -23.79 6.90 18.10
N TRP A 41 -24.08 5.84 17.33
CA TRP A 41 -23.47 5.54 16.05
C TRP A 41 -24.50 5.47 14.93
N ARG A 42 -24.26 6.23 13.88
CA ARG A 42 -24.92 6.08 12.59
C ARG A 42 -24.06 5.19 11.70
N ALA A 43 -24.61 4.09 11.20
CA ALA A 43 -23.93 3.22 10.25
C ALA A 43 -24.40 3.49 8.82
N GLU A 44 -23.45 3.67 7.92
CA GLU A 44 -23.69 4.00 6.53
C GLU A 44 -22.99 3.00 5.61
N VAL A 45 -23.74 2.48 4.64
CA VAL A 45 -23.21 1.56 3.63
C VAL A 45 -22.88 2.37 2.39
N SER A 46 -21.63 2.25 1.94
CA SER A 46 -21.16 2.95 0.74
C SER A 46 -22.06 2.64 -0.47
N PRO A 47 -22.59 3.67 -1.17
CA PRO A 47 -23.28 3.48 -2.44
C PRO A 47 -22.30 3.18 -3.57
N VAL A 48 -21.00 3.49 -3.39
CA VAL A 48 -19.94 3.22 -4.35
C VAL A 48 -19.66 1.72 -4.38
N ARG A 49 -19.98 1.08 -5.51
CA ARG A 49 -19.80 -0.37 -5.71
C ARG A 49 -18.73 -0.67 -6.74
N VAL A 50 -17.86 -1.63 -6.44
CA VAL A 50 -16.97 -2.24 -7.43
C VAL A 50 -17.77 -3.25 -8.23
N ARG A 51 -17.91 -3.01 -9.54
CA ARG A 51 -18.48 -4.00 -10.46
C ARG A 51 -17.35 -4.65 -11.27
N PRO A 52 -17.27 -5.99 -11.35
CA PRO A 52 -16.14 -6.65 -12.00
C PRO A 52 -15.92 -6.30 -13.49
N TRP A 53 -17.00 -5.89 -14.16
CA TRP A 53 -17.05 -5.52 -15.59
C TRP A 53 -17.00 -4.01 -15.81
N SER A 54 -16.85 -3.21 -14.75
CA SER A 54 -16.84 -1.76 -14.84
C SER A 54 -15.61 -1.25 -15.60
N ASN A 55 -15.85 -0.33 -16.53
CA ASN A 55 -14.79 0.43 -17.21
C ASN A 55 -14.38 1.72 -16.47
N ARG A 56 -14.94 1.97 -15.28
CA ARG A 56 -14.48 3.08 -14.42
C ARG A 56 -13.09 2.77 -13.87
N SER A 57 -12.27 3.80 -13.66
CA SER A 57 -11.01 3.63 -12.91
C SER A 57 -11.30 3.43 -11.41
N ALA A 58 -10.50 2.60 -10.74
CA ALA A 58 -10.54 2.44 -9.29
C ALA A 58 -10.23 3.76 -8.55
N ALA A 59 -9.36 4.61 -9.11
CA ALA A 59 -9.09 5.95 -8.58
C ALA A 59 -10.35 6.83 -8.51
N ALA A 60 -11.14 6.86 -9.59
CA ALA A 60 -12.41 7.60 -9.61
C ALA A 60 -13.41 7.08 -8.56
N LEU A 61 -13.51 5.76 -8.38
CA LEU A 61 -14.35 5.18 -7.32
C LEU A 61 -13.88 5.59 -5.92
N ALA A 62 -12.57 5.62 -5.69
CA ALA A 62 -12.01 6.06 -4.41
C ALA A 62 -12.27 7.55 -4.14
N ARG A 63 -12.19 8.42 -5.16
CA ARG A 63 -12.54 9.85 -5.03
C ARG A 63 -14.03 10.05 -4.73
N GLU A 64 -14.90 9.32 -5.43
CA GLU A 64 -16.34 9.32 -5.16
C GLU A 64 -16.63 8.85 -3.73
N LEU A 65 -15.99 7.77 -3.28
CA LEU A 65 -16.12 7.28 -1.91
C LEU A 65 -15.66 8.33 -0.89
N SER A 66 -14.50 8.96 -1.11
CA SER A 66 -13.97 10.01 -0.23
C SER A 66 -14.89 11.23 -0.16
N ALA A 67 -15.50 11.63 -1.28
CA ALA A 67 -16.47 12.73 -1.32
C ALA A 67 -17.78 12.36 -0.63
N TRP A 68 -18.28 11.14 -0.82
CA TRP A 68 -19.48 10.65 -0.16
C TRP A 68 -19.31 10.59 1.36
N ILE A 69 -18.19 10.06 1.87
CA ILE A 69 -17.89 10.05 3.32
C ILE A 69 -17.89 11.49 3.88
N ALA A 70 -17.30 12.43 3.14
CA ALA A 70 -17.29 13.84 3.54
C ALA A 70 -18.71 14.43 3.64
N GLY A 71 -19.58 14.13 2.68
CA GLY A 71 -20.97 14.57 2.67
C GLY A 71 -21.76 14.02 3.86
N VAL A 72 -21.71 12.70 4.07
CA VAL A 72 -22.39 12.04 5.20
C VAL A 72 -21.92 12.61 6.54
N TRP A 73 -20.61 12.77 6.74
CA TRP A 73 -20.08 13.29 7.99
C TRP A 73 -20.46 14.77 8.21
N ALA A 74 -20.52 15.57 7.15
CA ALA A 74 -20.98 16.96 7.22
C ALA A 74 -22.48 17.07 7.53
N GLU A 75 -23.32 16.20 6.97
CA GLU A 75 -24.76 16.10 7.30
C GLU A 75 -24.99 15.79 8.78
N MET A 76 -24.07 15.06 9.42
CA MET A 76 -24.08 14.77 10.86
C MET A 76 -23.48 15.90 11.72
N GLY A 77 -23.23 17.07 11.14
CA GLY A 77 -22.67 18.23 11.84
C GLY A 77 -21.15 18.22 11.99
N GLY A 78 -20.44 17.21 11.48
CA GLY A 78 -18.97 17.25 11.36
C GLY A 78 -18.19 17.25 12.67
N LEU A 79 -18.70 16.60 13.73
CA LEU A 79 -18.02 16.55 15.03
C LEU A 79 -17.63 15.13 15.47
N GLY A 80 -18.35 14.14 14.97
CA GLY A 80 -18.22 12.72 15.30
C GLY A 80 -16.88 12.07 15.03
N ARG A 81 -16.60 10.99 15.78
CA ARG A 81 -15.56 10.02 15.41
C ARG A 81 -16.04 9.18 14.24
N ILE A 82 -15.09 8.68 13.45
CA ILE A 82 -15.34 7.83 12.31
C ILE A 82 -14.66 6.46 12.53
N ILE A 83 -15.39 5.39 12.24
CA ILE A 83 -14.82 4.06 12.02
C ILE A 83 -15.06 3.68 10.57
N LEU A 84 -13.99 3.27 9.91
CA LEU A 84 -14.03 2.81 8.53
C LEU A 84 -13.94 1.28 8.51
N VAL A 85 -14.82 0.61 7.81
CA VAL A 85 -14.81 -0.85 7.65
C VAL A 85 -14.89 -1.18 6.16
N GLY A 86 -13.94 -1.94 5.64
CA GLY A 86 -13.91 -2.34 4.23
C GLY A 86 -13.73 -3.83 4.08
N HIS A 87 -14.57 -4.49 3.27
CA HIS A 87 -14.45 -5.91 2.96
C HIS A 87 -13.89 -6.14 1.57
N SER A 88 -12.95 -7.07 1.45
CA SER A 88 -12.36 -7.48 0.18
C SER A 88 -11.85 -6.26 -0.61
N VAL A 89 -12.22 -6.11 -1.88
CA VAL A 89 -11.90 -4.94 -2.72
C VAL A 89 -12.41 -3.60 -2.16
N GLY A 90 -13.46 -3.62 -1.33
CA GLY A 90 -13.95 -2.44 -0.61
C GLY A 90 -12.91 -1.87 0.34
N GLY A 91 -12.09 -2.74 0.95
CA GLY A 91 -10.93 -2.32 1.76
C GLY A 91 -9.87 -1.56 0.95
N LEU A 92 -9.65 -1.94 -0.32
CA LEU A 92 -8.71 -1.22 -1.20
C LEU A 92 -9.22 0.18 -1.58
N LEU A 93 -10.51 0.29 -1.89
CA LEU A 93 -11.12 1.61 -2.16
C LEU A 93 -11.07 2.50 -0.92
N LEU A 94 -11.35 1.93 0.25
CA LEU A 94 -11.34 2.64 1.52
C LEU A 94 -9.95 3.18 1.87
N ARG A 95 -8.89 2.39 1.68
CA ARG A 95 -7.49 2.82 1.84
C ARG A 95 -7.20 4.04 0.96
N HIS A 96 -7.57 3.99 -0.32
CA HIS A 96 -7.31 5.11 -1.22
C HIS A 96 -8.18 6.33 -0.90
N ALA A 97 -9.46 6.15 -0.57
CA ALA A 97 -10.36 7.23 -0.19
C ALA A 97 -9.86 7.98 1.06
N TYR A 98 -9.26 7.26 2.00
CA TYR A 98 -8.61 7.83 3.19
C TYR A 98 -7.34 8.62 2.82
N LEU A 99 -6.45 8.08 1.98
CA LEU A 99 -5.27 8.81 1.49
C LEU A 99 -5.65 10.10 0.75
N ILE A 100 -6.65 10.04 -0.14
CA ILE A 100 -7.22 11.23 -0.80
C ILE A 100 -7.66 12.26 0.24
N ALA A 101 -8.34 11.83 1.31
CA ALA A 101 -8.79 12.72 2.36
C ALA A 101 -7.66 13.28 3.24
N GLN A 102 -6.47 12.68 3.20
CA GLN A 102 -5.25 13.20 3.82
C GLN A 102 -4.43 14.10 2.88
N GLY A 103 -4.97 14.48 1.72
CA GLY A 103 -4.26 15.31 0.74
C GLY A 103 -3.22 14.53 -0.10
N ASP A 104 -3.30 13.20 -0.13
CA ASP A 104 -2.44 12.36 -0.97
C ASP A 104 -3.04 12.12 -2.37
N ASP A 105 -3.65 13.17 -2.92
CA ASP A 105 -4.11 13.24 -4.30
C ASP A 105 -3.72 14.59 -4.95
N ASP A 106 -4.09 14.77 -6.21
CA ASP A 106 -3.70 15.96 -7.00
C ASP A 106 -4.16 17.29 -6.35
N SER A 107 -5.22 17.30 -5.54
CA SER A 107 -5.71 18.50 -4.88
C SER A 107 -4.83 18.95 -3.72
N ARG A 108 -4.09 18.01 -3.11
CA ARG A 108 -3.36 18.20 -1.85
C ARG A 108 -4.23 18.73 -0.69
N GLU A 109 -5.55 18.68 -0.84
CA GLU A 109 -6.48 19.19 0.16
C GLU A 109 -6.76 18.13 1.22
N MET A 110 -6.47 18.48 2.48
CA MET A 110 -6.84 17.64 3.62
C MET A 110 -8.31 17.85 3.97
N LYS A 111 -9.09 16.77 3.97
CA LYS A 111 -10.50 16.79 4.36
C LYS A 111 -10.63 16.61 5.87
N ALA A 112 -11.44 17.46 6.50
CA ALA A 112 -11.61 17.47 7.96
C ALA A 112 -12.05 16.12 8.56
N TRP A 113 -12.83 15.33 7.82
CA TRP A 113 -13.30 14.01 8.29
C TRP A 113 -12.15 13.02 8.51
N ALA A 114 -11.04 13.13 7.75
CA ALA A 114 -9.92 12.20 7.83
C ALA A 114 -9.29 12.21 9.24
N GLN A 115 -9.22 13.39 9.87
CA GLN A 115 -8.70 13.57 11.23
C GLN A 115 -9.62 12.99 12.32
N ARG A 116 -10.87 12.66 11.97
CA ARG A 116 -11.84 12.05 12.89
C ARG A 116 -11.87 10.53 12.80
N VAL A 117 -11.18 9.94 11.83
CA VAL A 117 -11.05 8.50 11.75
C VAL A 117 -10.25 8.01 12.95
N SER A 118 -10.87 7.20 13.79
CA SER A 118 -10.22 6.58 14.95
C SER A 118 -9.72 5.17 14.63
N ARG A 119 -10.37 4.50 13.66
CA ARG A 119 -10.09 3.11 13.34
C ARG A 119 -10.44 2.78 11.89
N MET A 120 -9.62 1.94 11.28
CA MET A 120 -9.89 1.30 10.00
C MET A 120 -9.85 -0.22 10.16
N VAL A 121 -10.91 -0.92 9.78
CA VAL A 121 -11.04 -2.37 9.84
C VAL A 121 -11.10 -2.93 8.42
N LEU A 122 -10.11 -3.74 8.07
CA LEU A 122 -9.95 -4.37 6.76
C LEU A 122 -10.32 -5.85 6.87
N LEU A 123 -11.44 -6.25 6.30
CA LEU A 123 -11.95 -7.62 6.32
C LEU A 123 -11.53 -8.32 5.05
N ALA A 124 -10.61 -9.27 5.11
CA ALA A 124 -10.11 -9.99 3.95
C ALA A 124 -9.71 -9.06 2.77
N ALA A 125 -9.14 -7.88 3.07
CA ALA A 125 -8.73 -6.95 2.03
C ALA A 125 -7.46 -7.47 1.33
N PRO A 126 -7.45 -7.66 -0.01
CA PRO A 126 -6.31 -8.16 -0.74
C PRO A 126 -5.30 -7.02 -0.97
N ASN A 127 -4.56 -6.61 0.05
CA ASN A 127 -3.71 -5.41 0.02
C ASN A 127 -2.61 -5.45 -1.07
N ARG A 128 -2.12 -6.64 -1.43
CA ARG A 128 -1.22 -6.92 -2.55
C ARG A 128 -1.92 -7.00 -3.92
N GLY A 129 -3.23 -7.17 -3.92
CA GLY A 129 -4.08 -7.19 -5.10
C GLY A 129 -4.74 -8.50 -5.39
N VAL A 130 -5.67 -8.43 -6.33
CA VAL A 130 -6.44 -9.60 -6.76
C VAL A 130 -5.61 -10.42 -7.74
N GLU A 131 -5.49 -11.72 -7.47
CA GLU A 131 -4.82 -12.65 -8.37
C GLU A 131 -5.78 -13.04 -9.51
N ALA A 132 -5.50 -12.59 -10.74
CA ALA A 132 -6.38 -12.78 -11.90
C ALA A 132 -6.62 -14.26 -12.28
N ARG A 133 -5.78 -15.19 -11.82
CA ARG A 133 -6.01 -16.64 -12.01
C ARG A 133 -7.13 -17.17 -11.12
N ARG A 134 -7.44 -16.49 -10.02
CA ARG A 134 -8.50 -16.87 -9.09
C ARG A 134 -9.85 -16.29 -9.47
N LEU A 135 -9.89 -15.25 -10.32
CA LEU A 135 -11.11 -14.54 -10.69
C LEU A 135 -11.09 -14.06 -12.16
N SER A 136 -12.08 -14.49 -12.95
CA SER A 136 -12.23 -14.15 -14.37
C SER A 136 -12.98 -12.82 -14.55
N PHE A 137 -12.28 -11.69 -14.42
CA PHE A 137 -12.85 -10.35 -14.60
C PHE A 137 -12.18 -9.57 -15.73
N THR A 138 -12.97 -8.78 -16.46
CA THR A 138 -12.52 -8.05 -17.66
C THR A 138 -12.60 -6.52 -17.55
N GLY A 139 -13.24 -5.98 -16.51
CA GLY A 139 -13.40 -4.54 -16.35
C GLY A 139 -12.10 -3.82 -15.98
N ARG A 140 -11.94 -2.58 -16.46
CA ARG A 140 -10.83 -1.69 -16.09
C ARG A 140 -10.63 -1.59 -14.59
N THR A 141 -11.70 -1.48 -13.81
CA THR A 141 -11.61 -1.38 -12.34
C THR A 141 -10.84 -2.56 -11.76
N MET A 142 -11.22 -3.78 -12.15
CA MET A 142 -10.53 -4.97 -11.66
C MET A 142 -9.13 -5.08 -12.23
N ALA A 143 -8.89 -4.67 -13.48
CA ALA A 143 -7.56 -4.62 -14.05
C ALA A 143 -6.59 -3.74 -13.24
N GLU A 144 -7.06 -2.58 -12.76
CA GLU A 144 -6.28 -1.68 -11.89
C GLU A 144 -6.06 -2.25 -10.48
N LEU A 145 -6.98 -3.07 -9.96
CA LEU A 145 -6.88 -3.73 -8.65
C LEU A 145 -6.15 -5.09 -8.68
N ARG A 146 -5.62 -5.49 -9.84
CA ARG A 146 -4.84 -6.73 -9.94
C ARG A 146 -3.51 -6.60 -9.23
N ARG A 147 -3.06 -7.73 -8.69
CA ARG A 147 -1.70 -7.88 -8.18
C ARG A 147 -0.66 -7.49 -9.24
N GLY A 148 0.25 -6.58 -8.87
CA GLY A 148 1.28 -6.04 -9.75
C GLY A 148 0.79 -5.01 -10.78
N ALA A 149 -0.47 -4.56 -10.71
CA ALA A 149 -0.92 -3.43 -11.52
C ALA A 149 -0.28 -2.12 -11.03
N PRO A 150 0.00 -1.15 -11.92
CA PRO A 150 0.60 0.13 -11.52
C PRO A 150 -0.21 0.88 -10.47
N TYR A 151 -1.52 1.03 -10.68
CA TYR A 151 -2.42 1.70 -9.74
C TYR A 151 -2.33 1.10 -8.33
N LEU A 152 -2.45 -0.23 -8.23
CA LEU A 152 -2.44 -0.88 -6.93
C LEU A 152 -1.05 -0.83 -6.28
N THR A 153 0.01 -0.98 -7.07
CA THR A 153 1.38 -0.86 -6.56
C THR A 153 1.61 0.53 -5.99
N ASP A 154 1.20 1.57 -6.70
CA ASP A 154 1.29 2.96 -6.25
C ASP A 154 0.50 3.19 -4.95
N LEU A 155 -0.77 2.75 -4.89
CA LEU A 155 -1.58 2.80 -3.67
C LEU A 155 -0.89 2.12 -2.48
N ARG A 156 -0.23 0.99 -2.74
CA ARG A 156 0.45 0.21 -1.71
C ARG A 156 1.66 0.94 -1.14
N LEU A 157 2.46 1.56 -2.00
CA LEU A 157 3.64 2.35 -1.59
C LEU A 157 3.22 3.60 -0.81
N ARG A 158 2.28 4.38 -1.34
CA ARG A 158 1.76 5.58 -0.67
C ARG A 158 1.14 5.28 0.69
N TRP A 159 0.42 4.16 0.78
CA TRP A 159 -0.12 3.69 2.06
C TRP A 159 0.97 3.43 3.10
N LEU A 160 2.05 2.76 2.72
CA LEU A 160 3.17 2.50 3.62
C LEU A 160 3.83 3.81 4.06
N ASP A 161 4.10 4.72 3.12
CA ASP A 161 4.74 6.00 3.39
C ASP A 161 3.90 6.89 4.31
N HIS A 162 2.58 6.92 4.10
CA HIS A 162 1.66 7.70 4.94
C HIS A 162 1.78 7.29 6.41
N PHE A 163 1.69 5.99 6.70
CA PHE A 163 1.74 5.49 8.08
C PHE A 163 3.15 5.51 8.69
N ASP A 164 4.19 5.54 7.87
CA ASP A 164 5.56 5.73 8.32
C ASP A 164 5.81 7.18 8.80
N ARG A 165 5.30 8.17 8.05
CA ARG A 165 5.49 9.60 8.33
C ARG A 165 4.55 10.15 9.40
N ALA A 166 3.28 9.77 9.35
CA ALA A 166 2.24 10.50 10.07
C ALA A 166 2.26 10.27 11.59
N GLY A 167 2.98 9.24 12.09
CA GLY A 167 2.83 8.79 13.47
C GLY A 167 1.35 8.55 13.82
N ASP A 168 0.59 8.12 12.82
CA ASP A 168 -0.86 8.29 12.77
C ASP A 168 -1.52 7.56 13.95
N ARG A 169 -2.53 8.18 14.54
CA ARG A 169 -3.22 7.62 15.72
C ARG A 169 -4.28 6.59 15.36
N ILE A 170 -4.57 6.44 14.07
CA ILE A 170 -5.58 5.49 13.59
C ILE A 170 -5.12 4.08 13.88
N GLN A 171 -5.97 3.30 14.51
CA GLN A 171 -5.73 1.86 14.58
C GLN A 171 -6.18 1.19 13.28
N VAL A 172 -5.28 0.47 12.62
CA VAL A 172 -5.61 -0.34 11.44
C VAL A 172 -5.72 -1.80 11.88
N VAL A 173 -6.84 -2.46 11.60
CA VAL A 173 -7.07 -3.87 11.98
C VAL A 173 -7.38 -4.67 10.72
N GLN A 174 -6.48 -5.57 10.33
CA GLN A 174 -6.72 -6.55 9.27
C GLN A 174 -7.26 -7.84 9.91
N LEU A 175 -8.44 -8.28 9.48
CA LEU A 175 -8.98 -9.60 9.80
C LEU A 175 -8.85 -10.51 8.58
N LEU A 176 -8.33 -11.73 8.79
CA LEU A 176 -8.27 -12.78 7.77
C LEU A 176 -8.91 -14.07 8.30
N GLY A 177 -9.72 -14.73 7.49
CA GLY A 177 -10.23 -16.07 7.81
C GLY A 177 -9.14 -17.13 7.66
N THR A 178 -9.08 -18.11 8.55
CA THR A 178 -8.08 -19.20 8.43
C THR A 178 -8.38 -20.16 7.27
N LEU A 179 -9.61 -20.13 6.73
CA LEU A 179 -10.03 -20.90 5.55
C LEU A 179 -10.22 -19.99 4.32
N ASP A 180 -9.75 -18.73 4.37
CA ASP A 180 -9.81 -17.82 3.22
C ASP A 180 -8.84 -18.28 2.12
N THR A 181 -9.39 -18.70 0.99
CA THR A 181 -8.64 -19.14 -0.19
C THR A 181 -8.40 -18.02 -1.21
N VAL A 182 -8.97 -16.83 -0.98
CA VAL A 182 -8.85 -15.67 -1.87
C VAL A 182 -7.74 -14.75 -1.38
N VAL A 183 -7.65 -14.51 -0.07
CA VAL A 183 -6.70 -13.60 0.54
C VAL A 183 -5.89 -14.31 1.60
N THR A 184 -4.57 -14.22 1.45
CA THR A 184 -3.62 -14.84 2.36
C THR A 184 -2.90 -13.78 3.21
N ARG A 185 -2.20 -14.24 4.26
CA ARG A 185 -1.36 -13.36 5.08
C ARG A 185 -0.32 -12.61 4.26
N ASP A 186 0.27 -13.25 3.25
CA ASP A 186 1.28 -12.65 2.37
C ASP A 186 0.73 -11.48 1.55
N ASP A 187 -0.59 -11.41 1.37
CA ASP A 187 -1.25 -10.30 0.70
C ASP A 187 -1.42 -9.08 1.63
N SER A 188 -1.20 -9.23 2.93
CA SER A 188 -1.46 -8.22 3.97
C SER A 188 -0.20 -7.72 4.68
N LEU A 189 0.99 -7.99 4.14
CA LEU A 189 2.26 -7.58 4.75
C LEU A 189 2.34 -6.09 5.07
N ASP A 190 1.66 -5.25 4.28
CA ASP A 190 1.68 -3.79 4.46
C ASP A 190 1.15 -3.37 5.83
N VAL A 191 0.17 -4.10 6.35
CA VAL A 191 -0.42 -3.83 7.66
C VAL A 191 0.55 -4.26 8.77
N GLU A 192 1.48 -5.17 8.51
CA GLU A 192 2.45 -5.62 9.53
C GLU A 192 3.62 -4.65 9.73
N GLN A 193 3.65 -3.54 8.96
CA GLN A 193 4.80 -2.65 8.83
C GLN A 193 4.79 -1.40 9.72
N PHE A 194 3.69 -1.10 10.39
CA PHE A 194 3.56 0.10 11.23
C PHE A 194 2.91 -0.22 12.59
N GLY A 195 3.36 0.47 13.64
CA GLY A 195 3.13 0.08 15.04
C GLY A 195 1.66 0.15 15.51
N ASN A 196 0.83 0.92 14.82
CA ASN A 196 -0.61 1.10 15.07
C ASN A 196 -1.50 0.09 14.31
N ALA A 197 -0.91 -0.85 13.56
CA ALA A 197 -1.65 -1.90 12.90
C ALA A 197 -1.69 -3.23 13.66
N ARG A 198 -2.77 -3.99 13.45
CA ARG A 198 -3.00 -5.31 14.05
C ARG A 198 -3.48 -6.27 12.97
N HIS A 199 -2.89 -7.45 12.94
CA HIS A 199 -3.37 -8.56 12.13
C HIS A 199 -4.01 -9.60 13.05
N VAL A 200 -5.25 -9.97 12.73
CA VAL A 200 -6.07 -10.94 13.46
C VAL A 200 -6.56 -12.03 12.53
N THR A 201 -6.32 -13.28 12.88
CA THR A 201 -6.91 -14.44 12.20
C THR A 201 -8.24 -14.82 12.86
N VAL A 202 -9.19 -15.24 12.03
CA VAL A 202 -10.52 -15.69 12.45
C VAL A 202 -10.64 -17.18 12.15
N PRO A 203 -10.55 -18.06 13.18
CA PRO A 203 -10.64 -19.50 13.00
C PRO A 203 -11.93 -19.91 12.30
N GLY A 204 -11.81 -20.77 11.28
CA GLY A 204 -12.92 -21.35 10.54
C GLY A 204 -13.66 -20.39 9.59
N ALA A 205 -13.27 -19.12 9.52
CA ALA A 205 -13.87 -18.18 8.58
C ALA A 205 -13.25 -18.32 7.18
N GLU A 206 -14.09 -18.16 6.18
CA GLU A 206 -13.77 -18.07 4.75
C GLU A 206 -13.93 -16.61 4.28
N HIS A 207 -13.53 -16.32 3.04
CA HIS A 207 -13.58 -14.97 2.48
C HIS A 207 -14.94 -14.26 2.61
N HIS A 208 -16.03 -15.01 2.37
CA HIS A 208 -17.39 -14.50 2.33
C HIS A 208 -18.13 -14.66 3.67
N THR A 209 -17.65 -15.51 4.58
CA THR A 209 -18.22 -15.67 5.91
C THR A 209 -17.57 -14.77 6.95
N LEU A 210 -16.35 -14.27 6.67
CA LEU A 210 -15.62 -13.37 7.58
C LEU A 210 -16.44 -12.13 8.01
N PRO A 211 -17.16 -11.42 7.13
CA PRO A 211 -17.98 -10.29 7.56
C PRO A 211 -19.15 -10.68 8.48
N ARG A 212 -19.49 -11.96 8.57
CA ARG A 212 -20.55 -12.50 9.43
C ARG A 212 -20.02 -13.01 10.78
N SER A 213 -18.71 -13.03 11.00
CA SER A 213 -18.06 -13.45 12.24
C SER A 213 -18.20 -12.37 13.34
N HIS A 214 -19.43 -12.21 13.85
CA HIS A 214 -19.87 -11.08 14.67
C HIS A 214 -18.92 -10.73 15.82
N ARG A 215 -18.67 -11.67 16.74
CA ARG A 215 -17.91 -11.38 17.97
C ARG A 215 -16.51 -10.79 17.71
N LEU A 216 -15.83 -11.25 16.66
CA LEU A 216 -14.49 -10.79 16.31
C LEU A 216 -14.53 -9.49 15.49
N LEU A 217 -15.54 -9.32 14.64
CA LEU A 217 -15.79 -8.06 13.96
C LEU A 217 -16.09 -6.93 14.96
N TRP A 218 -16.92 -7.20 15.96
CA TRP A 218 -17.18 -6.30 17.07
C TRP A 218 -15.90 -5.94 17.84
N ALA A 219 -15.09 -6.94 18.20
CA ALA A 219 -13.81 -6.68 18.86
C ALA A 219 -12.88 -5.83 17.99
N ALA A 220 -12.89 -6.05 16.68
CA ALA A 220 -12.13 -5.26 15.72
C ALA A 220 -12.62 -3.82 15.60
N VAL A 221 -13.93 -3.58 15.72
CA VAL A 221 -14.54 -2.24 15.59
C VAL A 221 -14.46 -1.45 16.89
N ALA A 222 -14.90 -2.03 18.01
CA ALA A 222 -15.09 -1.33 19.28
C ALA A 222 -14.17 -1.82 20.41
N GLY A 223 -13.57 -3.00 20.28
CA GLY A 223 -12.83 -3.66 21.36
C GLY A 223 -11.32 -3.46 21.35
N PRO A 224 -10.63 -3.92 22.41
CA PRO A 224 -9.19 -4.12 22.40
C PRO A 224 -8.84 -5.28 21.47
N VAL A 225 -8.05 -5.01 20.44
CA VAL A 225 -7.62 -6.03 19.48
C VAL A 225 -6.22 -6.51 19.83
N ARG A 226 -6.13 -7.77 20.26
CA ARG A 226 -4.85 -8.46 20.38
C ARG A 226 -4.45 -9.02 19.01
N PRO A 227 -3.24 -8.71 18.50
CA PRO A 227 -2.78 -9.31 17.26
C PRO A 227 -2.60 -10.82 17.48
N THR A 228 -3.01 -11.63 16.52
CA THR A 228 -2.79 -13.10 16.54
C THR A 228 -1.45 -13.48 15.92
N THR A 229 -0.79 -12.51 15.29
CA THR A 229 0.46 -12.69 14.58
C THR A 229 1.45 -11.62 15.01
N PRO A 230 2.73 -11.98 15.22
CA PRO A 230 3.76 -11.01 15.57
C PRO A 230 3.94 -10.02 14.43
N LEU A 231 4.29 -8.78 14.78
CA LEU A 231 4.74 -7.79 13.80
C LEU A 231 5.93 -8.36 13.05
N LEU A 232 5.95 -8.16 11.73
CA LEU A 232 7.05 -8.60 10.90
C LEU A 232 8.23 -7.65 11.10
N THR A 233 9.14 -7.98 12.01
CA THR A 233 10.43 -7.30 12.14
C THR A 233 11.36 -7.81 11.05
N VAL A 234 11.49 -7.04 9.97
CA VAL A 234 12.50 -7.31 8.94
C VAL A 234 13.62 -6.31 9.09
N GLU A 235 14.85 -6.79 9.18
CA GLU A 235 16.02 -5.91 9.12
C GLU A 235 16.05 -5.18 7.77
N PRO A 236 16.26 -3.85 7.77
CA PRO A 236 16.51 -3.12 6.55
C PRO A 236 17.71 -3.72 5.81
N ARG A 237 17.54 -4.02 4.52
CA ARG A 237 18.61 -4.57 3.67
C ARG A 237 18.71 -3.77 2.39
N THR A 238 19.92 -3.66 1.87
CA THR A 238 20.13 -3.19 0.50
C THR A 238 19.62 -4.25 -0.46
N VAL A 239 18.71 -3.88 -1.36
CA VAL A 239 18.13 -4.75 -2.36
C VAL A 239 18.48 -4.23 -3.75
N VAL A 240 19.01 -5.10 -4.62
CA VAL A 240 19.31 -4.75 -6.01
C VAL A 240 18.41 -5.57 -6.93
N PHE A 241 17.51 -4.90 -7.63
CA PHE A 241 16.76 -5.51 -8.73
C PHE A 241 17.65 -5.64 -9.95
N LEU A 242 17.99 -6.87 -10.30
CA LEU A 242 18.83 -7.20 -11.44
C LEU A 242 17.98 -7.84 -12.52
N SER A 243 17.89 -7.18 -13.69
CA SER A 243 17.19 -7.73 -14.84
C SER A 243 17.77 -9.10 -15.26
N ARG A 244 16.96 -9.97 -15.88
CA ARG A 244 17.44 -11.27 -16.33
C ARG A 244 18.32 -11.10 -17.56
N SER A 245 19.55 -11.62 -17.50
CA SER A 245 20.44 -11.75 -18.66
C SER A 245 21.20 -13.07 -18.61
N ARG A 246 21.50 -13.63 -19.79
CA ARG A 246 22.43 -14.76 -19.95
C ARG A 246 23.87 -14.32 -20.18
N ASP A 247 24.07 -13.01 -20.28
CA ASP A 247 25.38 -12.40 -20.46
C ASP A 247 26.32 -12.75 -19.29
N ARG A 248 27.56 -13.16 -19.61
CA ARG A 248 28.55 -13.59 -18.61
C ARG A 248 28.95 -12.45 -17.68
N THR A 249 29.05 -11.23 -18.20
CA THR A 249 29.37 -10.04 -17.41
C THR A 249 28.24 -9.73 -16.43
N TRP A 250 27.00 -9.95 -16.82
CA TRP A 250 25.84 -9.80 -15.93
C TRP A 250 25.81 -10.84 -14.80
N GLN A 251 26.26 -12.06 -15.09
CA GLN A 251 26.45 -13.09 -14.06
C GLN A 251 27.58 -12.71 -13.10
N ALA A 252 28.69 -12.17 -13.61
CA ALA A 252 29.77 -11.65 -12.79
C ALA A 252 29.30 -10.50 -11.88
N LEU A 253 28.47 -9.57 -12.40
CA LEU A 253 27.86 -8.52 -11.59
C LEU A 253 26.96 -9.09 -10.48
N ARG A 254 26.12 -10.08 -10.80
CA ARG A 254 25.31 -10.78 -9.78
C ARG A 254 26.19 -11.39 -8.68
N GLN A 255 27.30 -12.02 -9.05
CA GLN A 255 28.24 -12.60 -8.09
C GLN A 255 28.93 -11.52 -7.25
N ALA A 256 29.34 -10.41 -7.86
CA ALA A 256 29.98 -9.29 -7.16
C ALA A 256 29.05 -8.59 -6.13
N LEU A 257 27.73 -8.67 -6.35
CA LEU A 257 26.70 -8.19 -5.42
C LEU A 257 26.30 -9.23 -4.36
N ALA A 258 26.57 -10.51 -4.61
CA ALA A 258 26.16 -11.59 -3.71
C ALA A 258 26.82 -11.45 -2.33
N GLY A 259 26.03 -11.61 -1.27
CA GLY A 259 26.48 -11.43 0.12
C GLY A 259 26.60 -9.97 0.57
N ARG A 260 26.51 -9.00 -0.34
CA ARG A 260 26.54 -7.55 -0.03
C ARG A 260 25.18 -6.89 -0.17
N ALA A 261 24.30 -7.46 -0.99
CA ALA A 261 22.90 -7.06 -1.13
C ALA A 261 22.01 -8.29 -1.38
N ASP A 262 20.71 -8.13 -1.15
CA ASP A 262 19.70 -9.07 -1.62
C ASP A 262 19.44 -8.82 -3.13
N VAL A 263 19.93 -9.71 -3.98
CA VAL A 263 19.82 -9.56 -5.43
C VAL A 263 18.56 -10.25 -5.95
N ARG A 264 17.62 -9.43 -6.46
CA ARG A 264 16.33 -9.88 -6.96
C ARG A 264 16.30 -9.93 -8.48
N THR A 265 15.99 -11.09 -9.03
CA THR A 265 15.86 -11.27 -10.48
C THR A 265 14.46 -11.74 -10.85
N VAL A 266 13.63 -10.80 -11.30
CA VAL A 266 12.20 -11.01 -11.54
C VAL A 266 11.84 -10.89 -13.01
N PRO A 267 10.81 -11.62 -13.48
CA PRO A 267 10.29 -11.42 -14.82
C PRO A 267 9.58 -10.07 -14.89
N ALA A 268 9.62 -9.42 -16.06
CA ALA A 268 8.99 -8.11 -16.30
C ALA A 268 7.56 -8.01 -15.76
N ARG A 269 6.72 -9.01 -16.04
CA ARG A 269 5.30 -9.06 -15.62
C ARG A 269 5.06 -9.11 -14.10
N ALA A 270 6.08 -9.45 -13.32
CA ALA A 270 5.98 -9.56 -11.86
C ALA A 270 6.84 -8.49 -11.15
N PHE A 271 7.46 -7.58 -11.91
CA PHE A 271 8.40 -6.60 -11.36
C PHE A 271 7.75 -5.72 -10.30
N LEU A 272 6.61 -5.09 -10.61
CA LEU A 272 5.91 -4.20 -9.68
C LEU A 272 5.39 -4.93 -8.43
N ASP A 273 4.92 -6.17 -8.60
CA ASP A 273 4.48 -7.00 -7.47
C ASP A 273 5.63 -7.31 -6.51
N GLU A 274 6.78 -7.75 -7.05
CA GLU A 274 7.97 -8.00 -6.23
C GLU A 274 8.51 -6.70 -5.63
N TYR A 275 8.53 -5.59 -6.39
CA TYR A 275 8.94 -4.29 -5.88
C TYR A 275 8.13 -3.90 -4.66
N GLY A 276 6.79 -3.96 -4.73
CA GLY A 276 5.94 -3.62 -3.58
C GLY A 276 6.16 -4.54 -2.37
N GLN A 277 6.54 -5.80 -2.59
CA GLN A 277 6.90 -6.74 -1.52
C GLN A 277 8.25 -6.43 -0.89
N VAL A 278 9.25 -6.12 -1.72
CA VAL A 278 10.57 -5.66 -1.26
C VAL A 278 10.41 -4.36 -0.48
N TYR A 279 9.64 -3.42 -1.00
CA TYR A 279 9.37 -2.15 -0.33
C TYR A 279 8.72 -2.38 1.03
N ALA A 280 7.64 -3.16 1.10
CA ALA A 280 7.01 -3.49 2.38
C ALA A 280 8.02 -4.07 3.40
N ARG A 281 8.94 -4.94 2.98
CA ARG A 281 9.91 -5.58 3.89
C ARG A 281 11.14 -4.74 4.22
N HIS A 282 11.61 -3.93 3.27
CA HIS A 282 12.92 -3.30 3.33
C HIS A 282 12.85 -1.81 3.01
N ARG A 283 11.71 -1.14 3.26
CA ARG A 283 11.52 0.29 2.93
C ARG A 283 12.55 1.23 3.55
N HIS A 284 13.15 0.87 4.68
CA HIS A 284 14.22 1.66 5.31
C HIS A 284 15.62 1.28 4.81
N GLY A 285 15.71 0.28 3.94
CA GLY A 285 16.92 -0.14 3.25
C GLY A 285 16.99 0.48 1.86
N ALA A 286 18.18 0.46 1.27
CA ALA A 286 18.37 1.04 -0.05
C ALA A 286 17.86 0.07 -1.15
N ILE A 287 16.99 0.55 -2.03
CA ILE A 287 16.51 -0.23 -3.18
C ILE A 287 17.16 0.33 -4.45
N HIS A 288 17.81 -0.53 -5.21
CA HIS A 288 18.57 -0.16 -6.40
C HIS A 288 18.13 -1.01 -7.59
N PHE A 289 18.49 -0.57 -8.79
CA PHE A 289 18.15 -1.28 -10.01
C PHE A 289 19.34 -1.36 -10.97
N ALA A 290 19.51 -2.53 -11.58
CA ALA A 290 20.43 -2.76 -12.68
C ALA A 290 19.69 -3.43 -13.85
N GLY A 291 19.68 -2.75 -14.99
CA GLY A 291 18.95 -3.16 -16.20
C GLY A 291 19.86 -3.42 -17.38
N HIS A 292 19.62 -4.54 -18.08
CA HIS A 292 20.25 -4.87 -19.35
C HIS A 292 19.18 -5.03 -20.44
N GLY A 293 19.35 -4.41 -21.61
CA GLY A 293 18.44 -4.58 -22.75
C GLY A 293 17.00 -4.16 -22.42
N ASP A 294 16.07 -5.12 -22.53
CA ASP A 294 14.65 -4.90 -22.20
C ASP A 294 14.42 -4.61 -20.70
N GLY A 295 15.36 -4.93 -19.82
CA GLY A 295 15.30 -4.57 -18.41
C GLY A 295 15.20 -3.06 -18.20
N ALA A 296 15.90 -2.26 -19.01
CA ALA A 296 15.80 -0.80 -18.99
C ALA A 296 14.37 -0.32 -19.31
N ARG A 297 13.73 -0.95 -20.30
CA ARG A 297 12.33 -0.64 -20.68
C ARG A 297 11.35 -0.96 -19.56
N VAL A 298 11.56 -2.07 -18.84
CA VAL A 298 10.73 -2.44 -17.68
C VAL A 298 10.81 -1.37 -16.59
N LEU A 299 12.03 -0.91 -16.26
CA LEU A 299 12.22 0.17 -15.30
C LEU A 299 11.54 1.46 -15.77
N GLY A 300 11.79 1.89 -17.00
CA GLY A 300 11.23 3.13 -17.53
C GLY A 300 9.70 3.13 -17.53
N GLN A 301 9.08 2.00 -17.84
CA GLN A 301 7.62 1.83 -17.74
C GLN A 301 7.12 1.87 -16.28
N ALA A 302 7.85 1.24 -15.36
CA ALA A 302 7.49 1.23 -13.95
C ALA A 302 7.55 2.65 -13.34
N VAL A 303 8.64 3.38 -13.58
CA VAL A 303 8.85 4.76 -13.11
C VAL A 303 7.78 5.70 -13.68
N ALA A 304 7.42 5.56 -14.96
CA ALA A 304 6.38 6.36 -15.56
C ALA A 304 4.97 6.05 -15.01
N ALA A 305 4.69 4.79 -14.65
CA ALA A 305 3.35 4.33 -14.28
C ALA A 305 3.08 4.33 -12.77
N VAL A 306 4.12 4.35 -11.93
CA VAL A 306 4.03 4.28 -10.47
C VAL A 306 4.78 5.46 -9.86
N PRO A 307 4.13 6.62 -9.65
CA PRO A 307 4.76 7.81 -9.09
C PRO A 307 5.51 7.57 -7.77
N ALA A 308 4.97 6.71 -6.89
CA ALA A 308 5.59 6.41 -5.61
C ALA A 308 6.78 5.43 -5.66
N ILE A 309 7.18 4.93 -6.84
CA ILE A 309 8.35 4.05 -6.95
C ILE A 309 9.64 4.85 -6.73
N MET A 310 10.55 4.30 -5.93
CA MET A 310 11.83 4.94 -5.60
C MET A 310 13.00 3.98 -5.76
N PHE A 311 14.09 4.48 -6.33
CA PHE A 311 15.38 3.80 -6.40
C PHE A 311 16.50 4.76 -6.00
N GLY A 312 17.50 4.27 -5.27
CA GLY A 312 18.73 5.02 -5.01
C GLY A 312 19.55 5.13 -6.29
N ASN A 313 20.36 4.11 -6.56
CA ASN A 313 21.17 4.00 -7.77
C ASN A 313 20.49 3.14 -8.84
N VAL A 314 20.46 3.65 -10.06
CA VAL A 314 20.04 2.95 -11.27
C VAL A 314 21.25 2.80 -12.18
N TYR A 315 21.53 1.57 -12.60
CA TYR A 315 22.55 1.24 -13.59
C TYR A 315 21.92 0.62 -14.84
N LEU A 316 22.35 1.04 -16.02
CA LEU A 316 21.86 0.55 -17.31
C LEU A 316 23.03 0.14 -18.21
N ALA A 317 22.82 -0.94 -18.94
CA ALA A 317 23.71 -1.39 -20.02
C ALA A 317 22.86 -1.93 -21.17
N GLY A 318 23.27 -1.67 -22.41
CA GLY A 318 22.56 -2.08 -23.61
C GLY A 318 21.11 -1.56 -23.63
N SER A 319 20.87 -0.36 -23.08
CA SER A 319 19.52 0.16 -22.85
C SER A 319 18.72 0.25 -24.15
N ARG A 320 17.48 -0.29 -24.12
CA ARG A 320 16.50 -0.16 -25.20
C ARG A 320 15.43 0.89 -24.92
N LEU A 321 15.72 1.82 -24.01
CA LEU A 321 14.85 2.97 -23.81
C LEU A 321 14.93 3.89 -25.03
N PRO A 322 13.85 4.63 -25.35
CA PRO A 322 13.90 5.63 -26.40
C PRO A 322 15.01 6.65 -26.13
N PRO A 323 15.71 7.13 -27.19
CA PRO A 323 16.59 8.28 -27.07
C PRO A 323 15.82 9.44 -26.43
N GLY A 324 16.34 10.00 -25.34
CA GLY A 324 15.68 11.10 -24.61
C GLY A 324 14.63 10.66 -23.58
N PHE A 325 14.68 9.41 -23.08
CA PHE A 325 13.90 9.04 -21.89
C PHE A 325 14.11 10.08 -20.77
N PRO A 326 13.05 10.64 -20.15
CA PRO A 326 13.15 11.84 -19.33
C PRO A 326 13.63 11.52 -17.91
N TRP A 327 14.89 11.08 -17.77
CA TRP A 327 15.50 10.81 -16.46
C TRP A 327 15.45 12.03 -15.54
N SER A 328 15.58 13.23 -16.08
CA SER A 328 15.44 14.48 -15.30
C SER A 328 14.11 14.52 -14.54
N ARG A 329 13.00 14.16 -15.18
CA ARG A 329 11.68 14.11 -14.50
C ARG A 329 11.63 13.07 -13.40
N ALA A 330 12.26 11.92 -13.60
CA ALA A 330 12.31 10.88 -12.56
C ALA A 330 13.16 11.31 -11.35
N ILE A 331 14.25 12.04 -11.61
CA ILE A 331 15.14 12.60 -10.58
C ILE A 331 14.47 13.78 -9.86
N GLU A 332 13.84 14.69 -10.60
CA GLU A 332 13.07 15.83 -10.07
C GLU A 332 11.89 15.38 -9.19
N ARG A 333 11.28 14.24 -9.53
CA ARG A 333 10.24 13.59 -8.71
C ARG A 333 10.79 12.70 -7.60
N GLU A 334 12.11 12.67 -7.45
CA GLU A 334 12.83 11.85 -6.46
C GLU A 334 12.59 10.34 -6.57
N GLN A 335 12.07 9.88 -7.70
CA GLN A 335 11.89 8.45 -7.98
C GLN A 335 13.23 7.75 -8.20
N ILE A 336 14.26 8.49 -8.60
CA ILE A 336 15.61 7.98 -8.81
C ILE A 336 16.63 8.96 -8.25
N GLY A 337 17.54 8.46 -7.39
CA GLY A 337 18.66 9.26 -6.89
C GLY A 337 19.71 9.52 -7.96
N ARG A 338 20.27 8.46 -8.55
CA ARG A 338 21.31 8.56 -9.60
C ARG A 338 21.06 7.54 -10.71
N VAL A 339 21.46 7.92 -11.92
CA VAL A 339 21.43 7.05 -13.11
C VAL A 339 22.81 7.02 -13.74
N ARG A 340 23.28 5.82 -14.08
CA ARG A 340 24.47 5.58 -14.90
C ARG A 340 24.08 4.66 -16.06
N ASP A 341 24.43 5.04 -17.28
CA ASP A 341 24.20 4.25 -18.50
C ASP A 341 25.50 4.16 -19.29
N ASP A 342 26.12 2.98 -19.31
CA ASP A 342 27.45 2.78 -19.90
C ASP A 342 27.37 2.25 -21.34
N GLY A 343 26.17 2.08 -21.90
CA GLY A 343 25.97 1.54 -23.25
C GLY A 343 26.25 0.03 -23.34
N ASN A 344 27.42 -0.45 -22.93
CA ASN A 344 27.75 -1.86 -22.75
C ASN A 344 28.58 -2.05 -21.48
N LEU A 345 28.30 -3.12 -20.72
CA LEU A 345 29.08 -3.47 -19.53
C LEU A 345 30.21 -4.43 -19.90
N ALA A 346 31.45 -4.01 -19.71
CA ALA A 346 32.64 -4.86 -19.82
C ALA A 346 32.98 -5.54 -18.48
N VAL A 347 33.72 -6.66 -18.53
CA VAL A 347 34.02 -7.49 -17.34
C VAL A 347 34.87 -6.76 -16.31
N ASP A 348 35.83 -5.97 -16.77
CA ASP A 348 36.70 -5.14 -15.94
C ASP A 348 35.96 -4.00 -15.22
N GLN A 349 34.79 -3.59 -15.72
CA GLN A 349 33.94 -2.57 -15.10
C GLN A 349 33.03 -3.12 -13.98
N VAL A 350 32.90 -4.44 -13.85
CA VAL A 350 31.99 -5.07 -12.87
C VAL A 350 32.23 -4.63 -11.42
N PRO A 351 33.48 -4.57 -10.91
CA PRO A 351 33.73 -4.14 -9.53
C PRO A 351 33.30 -2.68 -9.27
N GLU A 352 33.51 -1.81 -10.25
CA GLU A 352 33.12 -0.40 -10.19
C GLU A 352 31.59 -0.27 -10.16
N VAL A 353 30.89 -0.97 -11.06
CA VAL A 353 29.43 -0.95 -11.12
C VAL A 353 28.79 -1.56 -9.88
N ALA A 354 29.35 -2.63 -9.33
CA ALA A 354 28.91 -3.19 -8.05
C ALA A 354 29.07 -2.18 -6.91
N SER A 355 30.17 -1.41 -6.91
CA SER A 355 30.42 -0.37 -5.92
C SER A 355 29.45 0.80 -6.08
N TYR A 356 29.20 1.26 -7.31
CA TYR A 356 28.17 2.27 -7.61
C TYR A 356 26.79 1.85 -7.11
N LEU A 357 26.39 0.59 -7.33
CA LEU A 357 25.09 0.08 -6.87
C LEU A 357 25.00 -0.05 -5.35
N LEU A 358 26.12 -0.22 -4.64
CA LEU A 358 26.15 -0.40 -3.19
C LEU A 358 26.48 0.87 -2.42
N GLU A 359 26.80 1.96 -3.14
CA GLU A 359 27.09 3.24 -2.54
C GLU A 359 25.80 3.82 -1.93
N VAL A 360 25.76 3.82 -0.60
CA VAL A 360 24.68 4.43 0.18
C VAL A 360 24.83 5.95 0.06
N GLN A 361 23.84 6.60 -0.57
CA GLN A 361 23.80 8.06 -0.58
C GLN A 361 23.46 8.56 0.83
N ALA A 362 24.20 9.55 1.35
CA ALA A 362 23.89 10.20 2.62
C ALA A 362 22.44 10.73 2.64
N ASP A 363 22.02 11.36 1.54
CA ASP A 363 20.64 11.82 1.37
C ASP A 363 19.62 10.67 1.23
N ALA A 364 20.00 9.51 0.66
CA ALA A 364 19.09 8.37 0.65
C ALA A 364 18.94 7.78 2.05
N ALA A 365 20.01 7.80 2.86
CA ALA A 365 19.94 7.38 4.25
C ALA A 365 19.04 8.32 5.06
N ASP A 366 19.06 9.63 4.83
CA ASP A 366 18.15 10.60 5.47
C ASP A 366 16.72 10.56 4.88
N ARG A 367 16.54 10.26 3.59
CA ARG A 367 15.22 10.04 2.99
C ARG A 367 14.57 8.72 3.44
N LEU A 368 15.36 7.69 3.72
CA LEU A 368 14.91 6.39 4.25
C LEU A 368 14.86 6.39 5.80
N ARG A 369 15.59 7.28 6.44
CA ARG A 369 15.49 7.65 7.86
C ARG A 369 14.70 8.94 7.96
N LEU A 370 13.40 8.86 7.69
CA LEU A 370 12.43 9.87 8.13
C LEU A 370 12.80 10.33 9.56
N ASP A 371 13.03 11.62 9.71
CA ASP A 371 13.72 12.27 10.82
C ASP A 371 13.46 11.68 12.22
N GLY A 372 14.54 11.18 12.82
CA GLY A 372 14.90 11.40 14.23
C GLY A 372 13.82 11.37 15.31
N ARG A 373 13.29 10.19 15.67
CA ARG A 373 12.68 9.94 17.00
C ARG A 373 13.07 8.59 17.63
N ALA A 374 14.32 8.19 17.46
CA ALA A 374 14.90 7.05 18.21
C ALA A 374 16.07 7.44 19.15
N ALA A 375 16.33 8.74 19.36
CA ALA A 375 17.41 9.17 20.24
C ALA A 375 17.04 10.41 21.06
N ARG A 376 16.00 10.30 21.92
CA ARG A 376 15.94 11.03 23.21
C ARG A 376 15.24 10.12 24.22
N THR A 377 16.02 9.69 25.20
CA THR A 377 15.61 9.23 26.54
C THR A 377 14.51 10.07 27.14
#